data_AF-A0A951W8Y3-F1
#
_entry.id   AF-A0A951W8Y3-F1
#
_cell.length_a   1.000
_cell.length_b   1.000
_cell.length_c   1.000
_cell.angle_alpha   90.00
_cell.angle_beta   90.00
_cell.angle_gamma   90.00
#
_symmetry.space_group_name_H-M   'P 1'
#
loop_
_entity.id
_entity.type
_entity.pdbx_description
1 polymer ?
#
loop_
_entity_poly.entity_id
_entity_poly.type
_entity_poly.pdbx_seq_one_letter_code
_entity_poly.pdbx_strand_id
1 'polypeptide(L)'
;MKKGCFVSLAVVAGLVLVFIIYNKIQRDQEIKEAEQKEAQRLEMIRMNKEQSINNASSEQIEFERQRANYYNQYVNAKNDIRKSQIYNEANSYSRKYAEKHNFRFNNWYGTLKTIYTSQGGTNLFFEITSKLSDITIRYKVNYDISPQSKIYNQIADLGEGDKVLFDFEFIPDSKRGIVEASFSESGSLRAPEFNVFFHNVRTKR
;
A
#
# COMPACT_ATOMS: atom_id res chain seq x y z
N MET A 1 -22.69 63.31 40.41
CA MET A 1 -21.39 63.42 39.71
C MET A 1 -21.02 62.06 39.12
N LYS A 2 -21.17 61.85 37.81
CA LYS A 2 -20.66 60.66 37.12
C LYS A 2 -19.35 61.04 36.43
N LYS A 3 -18.20 60.58 36.96
CA LYS A 3 -16.91 60.72 36.29
C LYS A 3 -16.88 59.70 35.14
N GLY A 4 -17.15 60.16 33.91
CA GLY A 4 -17.03 59.35 32.71
C GLY A 4 -15.55 59.08 32.42
N CYS A 5 -15.17 57.81 32.40
CA CYS A 5 -13.82 57.37 32.08
C CYS A 5 -13.57 57.54 30.57
N PHE A 6 -12.86 58.59 30.17
CA PHE A 6 -12.36 58.75 28.80
C PHE A 6 -11.12 57.87 28.63
N VAL A 7 -11.29 56.65 28.14
CA VAL A 7 -10.17 55.87 27.61
C VAL A 7 -9.75 56.52 26.29
N SER A 8 -8.50 56.98 26.22
CA SER A 8 -7.93 57.60 25.01
C SER A 8 -7.95 56.62 23.83
N LEU A 9 -8.37 57.09 22.65
CA LEU A 9 -8.42 56.34 21.38
C LEU A 9 -7.08 55.64 21.04
N ALA A 10 -5.95 56.25 21.46
CA ALA A 10 -4.61 55.70 21.26
C ALA A 10 -4.38 54.39 22.01
N VAL A 11 -4.98 54.24 23.21
CA VAL A 11 -4.89 53.02 24.02
C VAL A 11 -5.62 51.86 23.32
N VAL A 12 -6.80 52.15 22.75
CA VAL A 12 -7.59 51.15 22.02
C VAL A 12 -6.86 50.68 20.75
N ALA A 13 -6.30 51.62 19.97
CA ALA A 13 -5.53 51.29 18.77
C ALA A 13 -4.29 50.44 19.06
N GLY A 14 -3.57 50.74 20.17
CA GLY A 14 -2.43 49.95 20.62
C GLY A 14 -2.82 48.50 20.98
N LEU A 15 -3.93 48.30 21.68
CA LEU A 15 -4.41 46.96 22.04
C LEU A 15 -4.82 46.13 20.82
N VAL A 16 -5.46 46.76 19.82
CA VAL A 16 -5.81 46.09 18.55
C VAL A 16 -4.55 45.64 17.80
N LEU A 17 -3.52 46.49 17.73
CA LEU A 17 -2.23 46.13 17.11
C LEU A 17 -1.54 44.97 17.82
N VAL A 18 -1.50 44.98 19.16
CA VAL A 18 -0.94 43.87 19.95
C VAL A 18 -1.71 42.57 19.69
N PHE A 19 -3.04 42.63 19.63
CA PHE A 19 -3.88 41.46 19.34
C PHE A 19 -3.62 40.90 17.93
N ILE A 20 -3.48 41.77 16.91
CA ILE A 20 -3.15 41.34 15.55
C ILE A 20 -1.78 40.67 15.49
N ILE A 21 -0.77 41.25 16.13
CA ILE A 21 0.59 40.70 16.19
C ILE A 21 0.60 39.35 16.92
N TYR A 22 -0.07 39.27 18.08
CA TYR A 22 -0.20 38.04 18.85
C TYR A 22 -0.85 36.92 18.03
N ASN A 23 -1.98 37.20 17.37
CA ASN A 23 -2.66 36.23 16.50
C ASN A 23 -1.83 35.84 15.28
N LYS A 24 -0.96 36.71 14.77
CA LYS A 24 -0.02 36.35 13.70
C LYS A 24 1.04 35.39 14.23
N ILE A 25 1.64 35.67 15.38
CA ILE A 25 2.66 34.81 16.00
C ILE A 25 2.09 33.42 16.31
N GLN A 26 0.88 33.34 16.87
CA GLN A 26 0.23 32.05 17.15
C GLN A 26 0.02 31.23 15.86
N ARG A 27 -0.51 31.85 14.79
CA ARG A 27 -0.67 31.18 13.49
C ARG A 27 0.65 30.72 12.89
N ASP A 28 1.70 31.55 12.97
CA ASP A 28 3.02 31.19 12.46
C ASP A 28 3.65 30.02 13.24
N GLN A 29 3.35 29.88 14.54
CA GLN A 29 3.75 28.72 15.35
C GLN A 29 3.00 27.45 14.94
N GLU A 30 1.67 27.52 14.79
CA GLU A 30 0.85 26.39 14.35
C GLU A 30 1.27 25.86 12.97
N ILE A 31 1.56 26.76 12.02
CA ILE A 31 2.03 26.39 10.68
C ILE A 31 3.37 25.64 10.77
N LYS A 32 4.32 26.17 11.56
CA LYS A 32 5.64 25.51 11.73
C LYS A 32 5.52 24.13 12.37
N GLU A 33 4.65 23.98 13.38
CA GLU A 33 4.40 22.67 13.99
C GLU A 33 3.76 21.68 13.01
N ALA A 34 2.82 22.14 12.19
CA ALA A 34 2.19 21.31 11.17
C ALA A 34 3.20 20.86 10.09
N GLU A 35 4.05 21.78 9.63
CA GLU A 35 5.14 21.48 8.69
C GLU A 35 6.13 20.46 9.26
N GLN A 36 6.53 20.62 10.53
CA GLN A 36 7.41 19.67 11.21
C GLN A 36 6.78 18.28 11.35
N LYS A 37 5.50 18.21 11.75
CA LYS A 37 4.76 16.95 11.86
C LYS A 37 4.66 16.24 10.50
N GLU A 38 4.38 16.98 9.44
CA GLU A 38 4.32 16.39 8.09
C GLU A 38 5.71 15.93 7.61
N ALA A 39 6.77 16.70 7.85
CA ALA A 39 8.14 16.29 7.51
C ALA A 39 8.55 15.00 8.25
N GLN A 40 8.25 14.90 9.54
CA GLN A 40 8.50 13.69 10.34
C GLN A 40 7.72 12.48 9.81
N ARG A 41 6.45 12.69 9.43
CA ARG A 41 5.60 11.65 8.84
C ARG A 41 6.16 11.16 7.51
N LEU A 42 6.61 12.08 6.64
CA LEU A 42 7.20 11.74 5.34
C LEU A 42 8.50 10.94 5.51
N GLU A 43 9.36 11.31 6.47
CA GLU A 43 10.58 10.57 6.74
C GLU A 43 10.30 9.16 7.28
N MET A 44 9.30 9.02 8.16
CA MET A 44 8.86 7.70 8.64
C MET A 44 8.34 6.82 7.48
N ILE A 45 7.58 7.40 6.55
CA ILE A 45 7.12 6.70 5.34
C ILE A 45 8.31 6.25 4.48
N ARG A 46 9.31 7.12 4.29
CA ARG A 46 10.52 6.82 3.53
C ARG A 46 11.30 5.66 4.14
N MET A 47 11.58 5.73 5.44
CA MET A 47 12.26 4.66 6.18
C MET A 47 11.52 3.32 6.10
N ASN A 48 10.19 3.34 6.27
CA ASN A 48 9.38 2.12 6.15
C ASN A 48 9.42 1.51 4.74
N LYS A 49 9.47 2.34 3.69
CA LYS A 49 9.63 1.89 2.30
C LYS A 49 11.02 1.29 2.08
N GLU A 50 12.08 1.94 2.55
CA GLU A 50 13.46 1.43 2.47
C GLU A 50 13.63 0.10 3.20
N GLN A 51 13.08 -0.03 4.40
CA GLN A 51 13.09 -1.29 5.15
C GLN A 51 12.34 -2.40 4.41
N SER A 52 11.21 -2.08 3.77
CA SER A 52 10.44 -3.05 2.98
C SER A 52 11.23 -3.54 1.75
N ILE A 53 11.93 -2.62 1.08
CA ILE A 53 12.82 -2.95 -0.05
C ILE A 53 13.97 -3.85 0.40
N ASN A 54 14.61 -3.54 1.52
CA ASN A 54 15.74 -4.33 2.04
C ASN A 54 15.34 -5.76 2.46
N ASN A 55 14.06 -5.97 2.81
CA ASN A 55 13.54 -7.27 3.20
C ASN A 55 13.01 -8.11 2.02
N ALA A 56 12.70 -7.48 0.90
CA ALA A 56 12.16 -8.14 -0.28
C ALA A 56 13.26 -8.85 -1.08
N SER A 57 12.91 -9.96 -1.72
CA SER A 57 13.83 -10.64 -2.64
C SER A 57 14.06 -9.80 -3.91
N SER A 58 15.19 -10.01 -4.58
CA SER A 58 15.48 -9.33 -5.85
C SER A 58 14.41 -9.61 -6.92
N GLU A 59 13.87 -10.83 -6.95
CA GLU A 59 12.80 -11.24 -7.85
C GLU A 59 11.51 -10.46 -7.58
N GLN A 60 11.13 -10.32 -6.30
CA GLN A 60 9.96 -9.53 -5.94
C GLN A 60 10.14 -8.06 -6.36
N ILE A 61 11.30 -7.47 -6.06
CA ILE A 61 11.58 -6.07 -6.42
C ILE A 61 11.50 -5.88 -7.94
N GLU A 62 12.09 -6.79 -8.72
CA GLU A 62 12.05 -6.75 -10.18
C GLU A 62 10.60 -6.80 -10.69
N PHE A 63 9.82 -7.78 -10.24
CA PHE A 63 8.43 -7.96 -10.65
C PHE A 63 7.56 -6.74 -10.31
N GLU A 64 7.57 -6.31 -9.05
CA GLU A 64 6.69 -5.24 -8.58
C GLU A 64 7.09 -3.87 -9.13
N ARG A 65 8.38 -3.63 -9.39
CA ARG A 65 8.86 -2.41 -10.05
C ARG A 65 8.41 -2.38 -11.51
N GLN A 66 8.50 -3.50 -12.22
CA GLN A 66 8.05 -3.53 -13.61
C GLN A 66 6.52 -3.37 -13.71
N ARG A 67 5.74 -3.95 -12.79
CA ARG A 67 4.29 -3.67 -12.70
C ARG A 67 4.00 -2.18 -12.47
N ALA A 68 4.74 -1.53 -11.57
CA ALA A 68 4.60 -0.09 -11.34
C ALA A 68 4.94 0.74 -12.58
N ASN A 69 5.97 0.33 -13.33
CA ASN A 69 6.35 0.98 -14.59
C ASN A 69 5.21 0.92 -15.63
N TYR A 70 4.53 -0.22 -15.77
CA TYR A 70 3.36 -0.31 -16.65
C TYR A 70 2.21 0.60 -16.21
N TYR A 71 1.95 0.70 -14.90
CA TYR A 71 0.97 1.66 -14.40
C TYR A 71 1.34 3.10 -14.75
N ASN A 72 2.61 3.49 -14.58
CA ASN A 72 3.11 4.81 -14.94
C ASN A 72 2.96 5.10 -16.44
N GLN A 73 3.23 4.11 -17.30
CA GLN A 73 2.99 4.25 -18.74
C GLN A 73 1.49 4.41 -19.05
N TYR A 74 0.63 3.64 -18.37
CA TYR A 74 -0.82 3.65 -18.57
C TYR A 74 -1.45 5.00 -18.22
N VAL A 75 -1.08 5.60 -17.08
CA VAL A 75 -1.64 6.90 -16.68
C VAL A 75 -1.19 8.04 -17.59
N ASN A 76 -0.04 7.90 -18.24
CA ASN A 76 0.51 8.88 -19.19
C ASN A 76 0.14 8.59 -20.65
N ALA A 77 -0.62 7.53 -20.91
CA ALA A 77 -1.01 7.17 -22.27
C ALA A 77 -2.03 8.17 -22.85
N LYS A 78 -1.78 8.61 -24.09
CA LYS A 78 -2.57 9.65 -24.77
C LYS A 78 -4.04 9.28 -24.98
N ASN A 79 -4.36 8.01 -25.15
CA ASN A 79 -5.70 7.52 -25.46
C ASN A 79 -5.90 6.08 -24.96
N ASP A 80 -7.14 5.62 -25.03
CA ASP A 80 -7.53 4.32 -24.50
C ASP A 80 -6.96 3.14 -25.31
N ILE A 81 -6.70 3.32 -26.61
CA ILE A 81 -6.02 2.31 -27.43
C ILE A 81 -4.63 2.02 -26.85
N ARG A 82 -3.85 3.06 -26.54
CA ARG A 82 -2.51 2.88 -25.95
C ARG A 82 -2.58 2.33 -24.53
N LYS A 83 -3.60 2.70 -23.74
CA LYS A 83 -3.86 2.14 -22.42
C LYS A 83 -4.08 0.62 -22.48
N SER A 84 -4.98 0.15 -23.34
CA SER A 84 -5.24 -1.29 -23.50
C SER A 84 -4.02 -2.05 -24.02
N GLN A 85 -3.21 -1.44 -24.89
CA GLN A 85 -1.91 -2.04 -25.28
C GLN A 85 -0.98 -2.23 -24.09
N ILE A 86 -0.80 -1.20 -23.25
CA ILE A 86 0.05 -1.26 -22.05
C ILE A 86 -0.47 -2.30 -21.05
N TYR A 87 -1.79 -2.39 -20.88
CA TYR A 87 -2.43 -3.43 -20.07
C TYR A 87 -2.08 -4.84 -20.57
N ASN A 88 -2.19 -5.08 -21.88
CA ASN A 88 -1.83 -6.36 -22.49
C ASN A 88 -0.33 -6.66 -22.38
N GLU A 89 0.53 -5.66 -22.58
CA GLU A 89 1.98 -5.77 -22.38
C GLU A 89 2.31 -6.17 -20.92
N ALA A 90 1.63 -5.58 -19.94
CA ALA A 90 1.82 -5.88 -18.53
C ALA A 90 1.41 -7.33 -18.19
N ASN A 91 0.30 -7.81 -18.74
CA ASN A 91 -0.14 -9.20 -18.56
C ASN A 91 0.81 -10.19 -19.24
N SER A 92 1.28 -9.87 -20.44
CA SER A 92 2.29 -10.66 -21.16
C SER A 92 3.60 -10.74 -20.39
N TYR A 93 4.04 -9.62 -19.80
CA TYR A 93 5.20 -9.58 -18.91
C TYR A 93 4.98 -10.49 -17.69
N SER A 94 3.87 -10.32 -16.97
CA SER A 94 3.58 -11.12 -15.77
C SER A 94 3.56 -12.61 -16.07
N ARG A 95 2.98 -13.01 -17.21
CA ARG A 95 3.00 -14.39 -17.71
C ARG A 95 4.42 -14.91 -17.90
N LYS A 96 5.22 -14.22 -18.73
CA LYS A 96 6.59 -14.62 -19.05
C LYS A 96 7.48 -14.67 -17.81
N TYR A 97 7.28 -13.72 -16.90
CA TYR A 97 7.96 -13.69 -15.62
C TYR A 97 7.62 -14.91 -14.78
N ALA A 98 6.33 -15.25 -14.64
CA ALA A 98 5.90 -16.45 -13.95
C ALA A 98 6.46 -17.73 -14.62
N GLU A 99 6.35 -17.87 -15.94
CA GLU A 99 6.88 -19.01 -16.71
C GLU A 99 8.39 -19.19 -16.51
N LYS A 100 9.18 -18.11 -16.56
CA LYS A 100 10.64 -18.13 -16.30
C LYS A 100 10.99 -18.71 -14.92
N HIS A 101 10.12 -18.50 -13.94
CA HIS A 101 10.30 -18.95 -12.56
C HIS A 101 9.47 -20.20 -12.21
N ASN A 102 8.97 -20.93 -13.23
CA ASN A 102 8.09 -22.09 -13.04
C ASN A 102 6.89 -21.80 -12.12
N PHE A 103 6.37 -20.58 -12.21
CA PHE A 103 5.26 -20.02 -11.43
C PHE A 103 5.49 -19.95 -9.91
N ARG A 104 6.66 -20.36 -9.39
CA ARG A 104 6.93 -20.51 -7.96
C ARG A 104 7.88 -19.44 -7.45
N PHE A 105 7.52 -18.86 -6.31
CA PHE A 105 8.22 -17.75 -5.69
C PHE A 105 8.39 -18.00 -4.19
N ASN A 106 9.56 -17.65 -3.66
CA ASN A 106 9.91 -17.89 -2.27
C ASN A 106 10.40 -16.61 -1.63
N ASN A 107 10.20 -16.47 -0.32
CA ASN A 107 10.71 -15.37 0.50
C ASN A 107 10.21 -13.99 0.04
N TRP A 108 9.00 -13.90 -0.50
CA TRP A 108 8.40 -12.60 -0.81
C TRP A 108 7.96 -11.93 0.49
N TYR A 109 8.18 -10.63 0.57
CA TYR A 109 7.90 -9.81 1.74
C TYR A 109 6.59 -9.05 1.57
N GLY A 110 5.78 -9.03 2.62
CA GLY A 110 4.51 -8.32 2.59
C GLY A 110 3.96 -8.04 3.98
N THR A 111 2.75 -7.50 4.01
CA THR A 111 1.97 -7.23 5.22
C THR A 111 0.65 -7.97 5.14
N LEU A 112 0.34 -8.77 6.17
CA LEU A 112 -0.96 -9.42 6.30
C LEU A 112 -2.03 -8.32 6.41
N LYS A 113 -2.90 -8.20 5.41
CA LYS A 113 -3.85 -7.08 5.32
C LYS A 113 -5.20 -7.45 5.90
N THR A 114 -5.67 -8.65 5.59
CA THR A 114 -6.97 -9.15 6.01
C THR A 114 -6.80 -10.62 6.38
N ILE A 115 -7.42 -11.05 7.46
CA ILE A 115 -7.54 -12.44 7.86
C ILE A 115 -8.95 -12.68 8.39
N TYR A 116 -9.66 -13.66 7.85
CA TYR A 116 -10.95 -14.06 8.40
C TYR A 116 -11.24 -15.52 8.10
N THR A 117 -12.11 -16.11 8.91
CA THR A 117 -12.64 -17.44 8.66
C THR A 117 -14.14 -17.36 8.38
N SER A 118 -14.65 -18.36 7.67
CA SER A 118 -16.09 -18.57 7.52
C SER A 118 -16.47 -19.99 7.93
N GLN A 119 -17.77 -20.27 8.00
CA GLN A 119 -18.30 -21.60 8.32
C GLN A 119 -17.75 -22.17 9.64
N GLY A 120 -17.69 -21.36 10.70
CA GLY A 120 -17.21 -21.81 12.02
C GLY A 120 -15.72 -22.13 12.07
N GLY A 121 -14.91 -21.52 11.19
CA GLY A 121 -13.46 -21.72 11.15
C GLY A 121 -13.00 -22.67 10.04
N THR A 122 -13.91 -23.26 9.27
CA THR A 122 -13.55 -24.28 8.26
C THR A 122 -12.83 -23.70 7.03
N ASN A 123 -13.18 -22.48 6.62
CA ASN A 123 -12.55 -21.84 5.46
C ASN A 123 -11.80 -20.58 5.90
N LEU A 124 -10.49 -20.58 5.77
CA LEU A 124 -9.63 -19.42 5.99
C LEU A 124 -9.45 -18.62 4.69
N PHE A 125 -9.64 -17.31 4.81
CA PHE A 125 -9.34 -16.33 3.78
C PHE A 125 -8.34 -15.32 4.34
N PHE A 126 -7.29 -15.03 3.57
CA PHE A 126 -6.39 -13.96 3.91
C PHE A 126 -5.80 -13.29 2.66
N GLU A 127 -5.29 -12.09 2.86
CA GLU A 127 -4.65 -11.28 1.84
C GLU A 127 -3.32 -10.75 2.36
N ILE A 128 -2.26 -10.88 1.57
CA ILE A 128 -0.98 -10.23 1.82
C ILE A 128 -0.81 -9.08 0.83
N THR A 129 -0.48 -7.90 1.35
CA THR A 129 -0.19 -6.71 0.55
C THR A 129 1.30 -6.44 0.47
N SER A 130 1.77 -6.02 -0.69
CA SER A 130 3.11 -5.49 -0.89
C SER A 130 3.07 -4.10 -1.52
N LYS A 131 3.99 -3.24 -1.08
CA LYS A 131 4.13 -1.86 -1.56
C LYS A 131 5.60 -1.47 -1.64
N LEU A 132 6.36 -2.19 -2.48
CA LEU A 132 7.78 -1.89 -2.75
C LEU A 132 7.95 -0.70 -3.70
N SER A 133 6.91 -0.40 -4.48
CA SER A 133 6.86 0.67 -5.47
C SER A 133 5.67 1.60 -5.18
N ASP A 134 5.27 2.41 -6.17
CA ASP A 134 4.18 3.39 -5.98
C ASP A 134 2.78 2.78 -6.17
N ILE A 135 2.71 1.48 -6.46
CA ILE A 135 1.49 0.68 -6.50
C ILE A 135 1.43 -0.29 -5.32
N THR A 136 0.23 -0.77 -4.99
CA THR A 136 0.04 -1.80 -3.96
C THR A 136 -0.43 -3.07 -4.63
N ILE A 137 0.34 -4.15 -4.49
CA ILE A 137 -0.02 -5.45 -5.04
C ILE A 137 -0.66 -6.30 -3.93
N ARG A 138 -1.78 -6.95 -4.25
CA ARG A 138 -2.48 -7.88 -3.36
C ARG A 138 -2.26 -9.31 -3.83
N TYR A 139 -1.86 -10.19 -2.90
CA TYR A 139 -1.79 -11.63 -3.10
C TYR A 139 -2.89 -12.27 -2.27
N LYS A 140 -3.81 -12.97 -2.94
CA LYS A 140 -5.05 -13.48 -2.36
C LYS A 140 -5.16 -14.99 -2.50
N VAL A 141 -5.82 -15.58 -1.52
CA VAL A 141 -6.30 -16.96 -1.56
C VAL A 141 -7.56 -17.01 -2.45
N ASN A 142 -7.63 -18.00 -3.34
CA ASN A 142 -8.82 -18.29 -4.15
C ASN A 142 -9.24 -19.77 -4.06
N TYR A 143 -8.98 -20.39 -2.92
CA TYR A 143 -9.29 -21.79 -2.63
C TYR A 143 -9.59 -21.95 -1.14
N ASP A 144 -10.33 -23.01 -0.78
CA ASP A 144 -10.62 -23.28 0.61
C ASP A 144 -9.37 -23.82 1.32
N ILE A 145 -8.94 -23.11 2.37
CA ILE A 145 -7.83 -23.54 3.23
C ILE A 145 -8.40 -24.27 4.44
N SER A 146 -8.18 -25.58 4.48
CA SER A 146 -8.61 -26.45 5.58
C SER A 146 -7.90 -26.13 6.90
N PRO A 147 -8.57 -26.30 8.06
CA PRO A 147 -7.97 -26.12 9.39
C PRO A 147 -6.80 -27.05 9.68
N GLN A 148 -6.71 -28.19 9.00
CA GLN A 148 -5.60 -29.15 9.15
C GLN A 148 -4.38 -28.77 8.29
N SER A 149 -4.50 -27.75 7.44
CA SER A 149 -3.42 -27.34 6.55
C SER A 149 -2.30 -26.62 7.32
N LYS A 150 -1.07 -26.76 6.82
CA LYS A 150 0.09 -26.05 7.34
C LYS A 150 -0.12 -24.52 7.33
N ILE A 151 -0.69 -23.99 6.24
CA ILE A 151 -0.95 -22.55 6.08
C ILE A 151 -1.89 -22.03 7.17
N TYR A 152 -2.98 -22.77 7.46
CA TYR A 152 -3.94 -22.37 8.48
C TYR A 152 -3.24 -22.15 9.83
N ASN A 153 -2.44 -23.12 10.26
CA ASN A 153 -1.70 -23.04 11.52
C ASN A 153 -0.66 -21.91 11.53
N GLN A 154 -0.02 -21.63 10.38
CA GLN A 154 0.95 -20.54 10.27
C GLN A 154 0.33 -19.15 10.37
N ILE A 155 -0.90 -19.02 9.87
CA ILE A 155 -1.64 -17.76 9.84
C ILE A 155 -2.38 -17.52 11.17
N ALA A 156 -2.72 -18.58 11.93
CA ALA A 156 -3.52 -18.50 13.15
C ALA A 156 -2.93 -17.60 14.25
N ASP A 157 -1.60 -17.50 14.33
CA ASP A 157 -0.90 -16.66 15.32
C ASP A 157 -0.58 -15.24 14.82
N LEU A 158 -0.99 -14.90 13.59
CA LEU A 158 -0.71 -13.60 12.96
C LEU A 158 -1.91 -12.66 13.05
N GLY A 159 -1.62 -11.38 13.20
CA GLY A 159 -2.60 -10.28 13.15
C GLY A 159 -2.54 -9.50 11.84
N GLU A 160 -3.64 -8.80 11.53
CA GLU A 160 -3.61 -7.77 10.49
C GLU A 160 -2.56 -6.70 10.83
N GLY A 161 -1.73 -6.35 9.86
CA GLY A 161 -0.59 -5.45 10.03
C GLY A 161 0.75 -6.15 10.21
N ASP A 162 0.76 -7.45 10.50
CA ASP A 162 2.01 -8.20 10.67
C ASP A 162 2.82 -8.27 9.38
N LYS A 163 4.14 -8.10 9.53
CA LYS A 163 5.10 -8.25 8.43
C LYS A 163 5.46 -9.73 8.28
N VAL A 164 5.36 -10.22 7.05
CA VAL A 164 5.51 -11.64 6.76
C VAL A 164 6.44 -11.88 5.58
N LEU A 165 7.11 -13.03 5.62
CA LEU A 165 7.67 -13.67 4.44
C LEU A 165 6.73 -14.78 3.99
N PHE A 166 6.48 -14.88 2.69
CA PHE A 166 5.59 -15.87 2.13
C PHE A 166 6.16 -16.49 0.86
N ASP A 167 5.82 -17.76 0.68
CA ASP A 167 6.16 -18.57 -0.49
C ASP A 167 4.84 -18.94 -1.18
N PHE A 168 4.78 -18.82 -2.51
CA PHE A 168 3.55 -19.04 -3.25
C PHE A 168 3.79 -19.48 -4.70
N GLU A 169 2.72 -19.90 -5.36
CA GLU A 169 2.66 -20.18 -6.79
C GLU A 169 1.58 -19.32 -7.46
N PHE A 170 1.92 -18.66 -8.57
CA PHE A 170 0.92 -18.01 -9.42
C PHE A 170 0.07 -19.07 -10.10
N ILE A 171 -1.25 -18.83 -10.15
CA ILE A 171 -2.17 -19.70 -10.87
C ILE A 171 -2.13 -19.32 -12.36
N PRO A 172 -1.78 -20.22 -13.29
CA PRO A 172 -1.79 -19.93 -14.72
C PRO A 172 -3.21 -19.61 -15.21
N ASP A 173 -3.33 -18.62 -16.09
CA ASP A 173 -4.58 -18.29 -16.79
C ASP A 173 -4.38 -18.25 -18.30
N SER A 174 -5.30 -18.86 -19.05
CA SER A 174 -5.20 -18.96 -20.51
C SER A 174 -5.32 -17.61 -21.22
N LYS A 175 -6.01 -16.62 -20.63
CA LYS A 175 -6.32 -15.33 -21.26
C LYS A 175 -5.35 -14.23 -20.84
N ARG A 176 -5.16 -14.05 -19.53
CA ARG A 176 -4.35 -13.00 -18.90
C ARG A 176 -2.96 -13.50 -18.49
N GLY A 177 -2.68 -14.79 -18.62
CA GLY A 177 -1.40 -15.41 -18.27
C GLY A 177 -1.34 -15.90 -16.82
N ILE A 178 -1.77 -15.07 -15.88
CA ILE A 178 -1.94 -15.44 -14.46
C ILE A 178 -3.30 -14.96 -13.95
N VAL A 179 -3.89 -15.69 -12.99
CA VAL A 179 -5.20 -15.36 -12.43
C VAL A 179 -5.13 -14.07 -11.62
N GLU A 180 -5.89 -13.08 -12.05
CA GLU A 180 -5.93 -11.74 -11.45
C GLU A 180 -7.38 -11.25 -11.38
N ALA A 181 -7.81 -10.77 -10.22
CA ALA A 181 -9.22 -10.55 -9.86
C ALA A 181 -9.73 -9.11 -10.04
N SER A 182 -8.90 -8.16 -10.49
CA SER A 182 -9.33 -6.78 -10.71
C SER A 182 -10.42 -6.68 -11.78
N PHE A 183 -11.36 -5.77 -11.52
CA PHE A 183 -12.50 -5.51 -12.40
C PHE A 183 -12.13 -4.72 -13.66
N SER A 184 -11.20 -3.77 -13.56
CA SER A 184 -10.80 -2.90 -14.67
C SER A 184 -9.31 -3.02 -15.01
N GLU A 185 -8.93 -2.63 -16.23
CA GLU A 185 -7.52 -2.53 -16.64
C GLU A 185 -6.72 -1.60 -15.70
N SER A 186 -7.31 -0.45 -15.36
CA SER A 186 -6.71 0.50 -14.44
C SER A 186 -6.53 -0.07 -13.04
N GLY A 187 -7.48 -0.88 -12.55
CA GLY A 187 -7.38 -1.61 -11.29
C GLY A 187 -6.24 -2.62 -11.33
N SER A 188 -6.17 -3.41 -12.40
CA SER A 188 -5.14 -4.44 -12.61
C SER A 188 -3.72 -3.84 -12.64
N LEU A 189 -3.56 -2.59 -13.08
CA LEU A 189 -2.26 -1.92 -13.10
C LEU A 189 -1.96 -1.15 -11.81
N ARG A 190 -2.94 -0.43 -11.25
CA ARG A 190 -2.75 0.42 -10.05
C ARG A 190 -2.66 -0.40 -8.77
N ALA A 191 -3.47 -1.45 -8.67
CA ALA A 191 -3.59 -2.24 -7.47
C ALA A 191 -3.99 -3.69 -7.79
N PRO A 192 -3.14 -4.45 -8.51
CA PRO A 192 -3.45 -5.81 -8.95
C PRO A 192 -3.80 -6.74 -7.79
N GLU A 193 -4.70 -7.68 -8.08
CA GLU A 193 -5.18 -8.70 -7.15
C GLU A 193 -4.86 -10.09 -7.68
N PHE A 194 -3.65 -10.57 -7.41
CA PHE A 194 -3.23 -11.88 -7.86
C PHE A 194 -3.77 -12.98 -6.96
N ASN A 195 -4.47 -13.94 -7.56
CA ASN A 195 -4.87 -15.17 -6.88
C ASN A 195 -3.70 -16.15 -6.96
N VAL A 196 -3.27 -16.66 -5.80
CA VAL A 196 -2.07 -17.49 -5.68
C VAL A 196 -2.33 -18.70 -4.78
N PHE A 197 -1.52 -19.74 -4.93
CA PHE A 197 -1.44 -20.84 -3.97
C PHE A 197 -0.33 -20.54 -2.97
N PHE A 198 -0.66 -20.35 -1.70
CA PHE A 198 0.34 -20.16 -0.65
C PHE A 198 0.91 -21.51 -0.20
N HIS A 199 2.23 -21.58 -0.07
CA HIS A 199 2.96 -22.76 0.41
C HIS A 199 3.54 -22.58 1.80
N ASN A 200 3.81 -21.32 2.18
CA ASN A 200 4.39 -20.98 3.46
C ASN A 200 4.09 -19.52 3.80
N VAL A 201 3.73 -19.23 5.04
CA VAL A 201 3.69 -17.87 5.57
C VAL A 201 4.36 -17.87 6.94
N ARG A 202 5.20 -16.87 7.21
CA ARG A 202 5.90 -16.76 8.50
C ARG A 202 6.18 -15.30 8.83
N THR A 203 6.20 -14.98 10.11
CA THR A 203 6.57 -13.64 10.58
C THR A 203 7.98 -13.27 10.14
N LYS A 204 8.15 -12.04 9.66
CA LYS A 204 9.47 -11.43 9.51
C LYS A 204 9.85 -10.82 10.86
N ARG A 205 10.68 -11.55 11.62
CA ARG A 205 11.31 -11.04 12.84
C ARG A 205 12.39 -10.00 12.50
#